data_AF-A0A3P7TG29-F1
#
_entry.id   AF-A0A3P7TG29-F1
#
_cell.length_a   1.000
_cell.length_b   1.000
_cell.length_c   1.000
_cell.angle_alpha   90.00
_cell.angle_beta   90.00
_cell.angle_gamma   90.00
#
_symmetry.space_group_name_H-M   'P 1'
#
loop_
_entity.id
_entity.type
_entity.pdbx_description
1 polymer ?
#
loop_
_entity_poly.entity_id
_entity_poly.type
_entity_poly.pdbx_seq_one_letter_code
_entity_poly.pdbx_strand_id
1 'polypeptide(L)'
;MFASYSAEKNASLIIEIVNARIRFSYRIAHTEMLIESPMLPSRQHLSDMRWHTLLFYQRRLRAACPSIFPGGAPISAVFARSGFRGCLASLRINDHPVDIIDDCDVKKDVVRGCSGSSSYSLPARKVLEPLNFHSGPLARCSPGACSNRGRCIQQWNSIRCDCTLTAHAGDRCQDAATTASFSAPSTIFFEYPLSDRPSTSRDYMLFAFRTNRPSGVLLSVDCAVDQDYFTVFLDEGFLQVKYNLGSREHHLGHFIHKVDDDKKHTIRIHRSEANVTLQVDDRPAIRYRPKGSDELVTLNMQWRVSLGAALNSRHLDLTPRRTRRRKSVKIVDPFDGEMSGVNYNGIMILDLHAQGNSCKIRGQLTSTAPVKNIGGPLFASKVSEAEPSLRLSRLAVSQ
;
A
#
# COMPACT_ATOMS: atom_id res chain seq x y z
N MET A 1 -5.85 21.97 9.14
CA MET A 1 -7.20 22.10 9.74
C MET A 1 -7.46 23.50 10.22
N PHE A 2 -6.50 24.11 10.91
CA PHE A 2 -6.61 25.46 11.43
C PHE A 2 -5.23 26.09 11.39
N ALA A 3 -5.15 27.35 10.96
CA ALA A 3 -3.90 28.11 11.02
C ALA A 3 -4.19 29.51 11.56
N SER A 4 -3.23 30.08 12.28
CA SER A 4 -3.27 31.46 12.72
C SER A 4 -1.87 32.06 12.63
N TYR A 5 -1.78 33.32 12.21
CA TYR A 5 -0.52 33.98 11.93
C TYR A 5 -0.54 35.45 12.35
N SER A 6 0.60 35.92 12.86
CA SER A 6 0.88 37.33 13.13
C SER A 6 2.20 37.71 12.45
N ALA A 7 2.12 38.55 11.43
CA ALA A 7 3.30 39.08 10.74
C ALA A 7 4.15 39.96 11.69
N GLU A 8 3.50 40.83 12.45
CA GLU A 8 4.14 41.75 13.40
C GLU A 8 4.98 41.03 14.46
N LYS A 9 4.51 39.87 14.94
CA LYS A 9 5.18 39.10 16.00
C LYS A 9 5.99 37.92 15.48
N ASN A 10 6.07 37.75 14.16
CA ASN A 10 6.59 36.55 13.49
C ASN A 10 6.16 35.26 14.22
N ALA A 11 4.85 35.16 14.48
CA ALA A 11 4.26 34.10 15.28
C ALA A 11 3.23 33.34 14.46
N SER A 12 3.22 32.01 14.58
CA SER A 12 2.27 31.14 13.88
C SER A 12 1.78 30.01 14.78
N LEU A 13 0.51 29.67 14.67
CA LEU A 13 -0.10 28.50 15.29
C LEU A 13 -0.77 27.68 14.18
N ILE A 14 -0.46 26.38 14.11
CA ILE A 14 -0.95 25.48 13.06
C ILE A 14 -1.46 24.21 13.72
N ILE A 15 -2.64 23.77 13.27
CA ILE A 15 -3.25 22.49 13.63
C ILE A 15 -3.54 21.75 12.33
N GLU A 16 -2.91 20.59 12.16
CA GLU A 16 -3.02 19.78 10.96
C GLU A 16 -3.20 18.29 11.29
N ILE A 17 -3.74 17.54 10.32
CA ILE A 17 -3.74 16.07 10.39
C ILE A 17 -2.53 15.60 9.59
N VAL A 18 -1.59 14.93 10.26
CA VAL A 18 -0.43 14.33 9.62
C VAL A 18 -0.36 12.87 10.03
N ASN A 19 -0.29 11.96 9.06
CA ASN A 19 -0.23 10.51 9.28
C ASN A 19 -1.28 10.04 10.31
N ALA A 20 -2.56 10.35 10.07
CA ALA A 20 -3.68 10.01 10.95
C ALA A 20 -3.83 10.76 12.25
N ARG A 21 -2.89 11.64 12.60
CA ARG A 21 -2.74 12.18 13.95
C ARG A 21 -2.84 13.70 13.91
N ILE A 22 -3.25 14.29 15.02
CA ILE A 22 -3.22 15.75 15.15
C ILE A 22 -1.79 16.17 15.41
N ARG A 23 -1.32 17.13 14.64
CA ARG A 23 -0.09 17.85 14.90
C ARG A 23 -0.43 19.31 15.16
N PHE A 24 0.07 19.81 16.28
CA PHE A 24 -0.01 21.19 16.72
C PHE A 24 1.40 21.79 16.66
N SER A 25 1.56 22.87 15.90
CA SER A 25 2.82 23.59 15.77
C SER A 25 2.62 25.03 16.22
N TYR A 26 3.48 25.52 17.09
CA TYR A 26 3.48 26.91 17.53
C TYR A 26 4.88 27.50 17.40
N ARG A 27 5.00 28.59 16.66
CA ARG A 27 6.25 29.29 16.42
C ARG A 27 6.14 30.72 16.91
N ILE A 28 7.16 31.22 17.60
CA ILE A 28 7.37 32.65 17.86
C ILE A 28 8.84 32.93 17.61
N ALA A 29 9.15 33.90 16.75
CA ALA A 29 10.52 34.28 16.42
C ALA A 29 11.36 33.05 15.98
N HIS A 30 12.34 32.63 16.79
CA HIS A 30 13.22 31.47 16.51
C HIS A 30 12.85 30.21 17.30
N THR A 31 11.81 30.26 18.13
CA THR A 31 11.39 29.11 18.93
C THR A 31 10.19 28.44 18.27
N GLU A 32 10.31 27.14 18.03
CA GLU A 32 9.23 26.30 17.55
C GLU A 32 8.90 25.22 18.59
N MET A 33 7.61 25.05 18.84
CA MET A 33 7.05 23.97 19.65
C MET A 33 6.20 23.10 18.75
N LEU A 34 6.49 21.80 18.75
CA LEU A 34 5.76 20.80 17.98
C LEU A 34 5.17 19.76 18.94
N ILE A 35 3.87 19.52 18.82
CA ILE A 35 3.13 18.53 19.61
C ILE A 35 2.37 17.62 18.65
N GLU A 36 2.58 16.31 18.77
CA GLU A 36 1.78 15.30 18.06
C GLU A 36 0.88 14.53 19.03
N SER A 37 -0.34 14.24 18.61
CA SER A 37 -1.25 13.39 19.35
C SER A 37 -0.72 11.96 19.47
N PRO A 38 -1.06 11.25 20.57
CA PRO A 38 -0.92 9.80 20.58
C PRO A 38 -1.80 9.17 19.49
N MET A 39 -1.50 7.92 19.13
CA MET A 39 -2.44 7.10 18.36
C MET A 39 -3.68 6.81 19.21
N LEU A 40 -4.86 6.83 18.59
CA LEU A 40 -6.08 6.41 19.27
C LEU A 40 -6.03 4.92 19.65
N PRO A 41 -6.82 4.48 20.66
CA PRO A 41 -6.97 3.07 20.98
C PRO A 41 -7.25 2.23 19.73
N SER A 42 -6.75 1.00 19.70
CA SER A 42 -6.91 0.09 18.54
C SER A 42 -6.31 0.60 17.21
N ARG A 43 -5.35 1.53 17.25
CA ARG A 43 -4.70 2.15 16.06
C ARG A 43 -5.70 2.83 15.12
N GLN A 44 -6.77 3.38 15.67
CA GLN A 44 -7.78 4.08 14.89
C GLN A 44 -7.21 5.38 14.28
N HIS A 45 -7.56 5.65 13.03
CA HIS A 45 -7.11 6.81 12.25
C HIS A 45 -8.11 7.95 12.42
N LEU A 46 -7.68 9.21 12.59
CA LEU A 46 -8.62 10.34 12.73
C LEU A 46 -9.42 10.66 11.44
N SER A 47 -8.94 10.16 10.30
CA SER A 47 -9.66 10.20 9.02
C SER A 47 -10.57 8.97 8.81
N ASP A 48 -11.28 8.54 9.85
CA ASP A 48 -12.23 7.42 9.84
C ASP A 48 -13.67 7.85 9.50
N MET A 49 -13.87 9.11 9.09
CA MET A 49 -15.18 9.72 8.81
C MET A 49 -16.12 9.75 10.03
N ARG A 50 -15.56 9.72 11.25
CA ARG A 50 -16.31 9.97 12.49
C ARG A 50 -16.01 11.36 13.03
N TRP A 51 -16.89 11.84 13.89
CA TRP A 51 -16.62 13.02 14.68
C TRP A 51 -15.55 12.71 15.72
N HIS A 52 -14.58 13.61 15.87
CA HIS A 52 -13.58 13.58 16.93
C HIS A 52 -13.58 14.94 17.62
N THR A 53 -13.45 14.92 18.94
CA THR A 53 -13.36 16.15 19.73
C THR A 53 -11.90 16.49 20.00
N LEU A 54 -11.50 17.70 19.64
CA LEU A 54 -10.17 18.24 19.88
C LEU A 54 -10.25 19.36 20.90
N LEU A 55 -9.54 19.21 22.02
CA LEU A 55 -9.43 20.24 23.04
C LEU A 55 -7.97 20.72 23.13
N PHE A 56 -7.77 22.01 22.87
CA PHE A 56 -6.49 22.68 23.01
C PHE A 56 -6.58 23.65 24.18
N TYR A 57 -5.71 23.48 25.17
CA TYR A 57 -5.64 24.37 26.33
C TYR A 57 -4.22 24.87 26.54
N GLN A 58 -4.04 26.19 26.59
CA GLN A 58 -2.75 26.83 26.84
C GLN A 58 -2.89 27.87 27.94
N ARG A 59 -2.21 27.66 29.07
CA ARG A 59 -2.35 28.48 30.29
C ARG A 59 -1.68 29.87 30.21
N ARG A 60 -0.75 30.08 29.26
CA ARG A 60 -0.04 31.37 29.07
C ARG A 60 0.13 31.65 27.58
N LEU A 61 -0.59 32.64 27.06
CA LEU A 61 -0.36 33.20 25.72
C LEU A 61 0.75 34.26 25.83
N ARG A 62 1.89 34.06 25.16
CA ARG A 62 2.93 35.11 25.03
C ARG A 62 2.70 36.03 23.81
N ALA A 63 1.75 35.70 22.93
CA ALA A 63 1.36 36.55 21.82
C ALA A 63 -0.06 36.22 21.33
N ALA A 64 -0.88 37.25 21.10
CA ALA A 64 -2.12 37.15 20.33
C ALA A 64 -1.80 37.08 18.82
N CYS A 65 -2.34 36.08 18.12
CA CYS A 65 -2.30 36.01 16.67
C CYS A 65 -3.62 36.54 16.10
N PRO A 66 -3.63 37.62 15.29
CA PRO A 66 -4.85 38.34 14.93
C PRO A 66 -5.64 37.68 13.80
N SER A 67 -5.00 36.94 12.89
CA SER A 67 -5.68 36.32 11.74
C SER A 67 -5.85 34.82 11.94
N ILE A 68 -7.05 34.31 11.69
CA ILE A 68 -7.44 32.91 11.89
C ILE A 68 -8.00 32.33 10.59
N PHE A 69 -7.53 31.14 10.22
CA PHE A 69 -7.83 30.46 8.97
C PHE A 69 -8.29 29.01 9.24
N PRO A 70 -9.59 28.78 9.47
CA PRO A 70 -10.17 27.45 9.53
C PRO A 70 -10.17 26.80 8.14
N GLY A 71 -9.88 25.51 8.06
CA GLY A 71 -9.89 24.76 6.80
C GLY A 71 -8.64 24.90 5.93
N GLY A 72 -7.91 26.02 5.99
CA GLY A 72 -6.65 26.20 5.24
C GLY A 72 -6.25 27.67 5.12
N ALA A 73 -4.98 27.94 4.82
CA ALA A 73 -4.47 29.29 4.60
C ALA A 73 -4.32 29.61 3.10
N PRO A 74 -4.24 30.90 2.69
CA PRO A 74 -3.99 31.28 1.31
C PRO A 74 -2.72 30.63 0.75
N ILE A 75 -2.66 30.39 -0.57
CA ILE A 75 -1.48 29.78 -1.22
C ILE A 75 -0.21 30.63 -1.04
N SER A 76 -0.36 31.94 -0.85
CA SER A 76 0.73 32.88 -0.53
C SER A 76 1.29 32.71 0.88
N ALA A 77 0.63 31.95 1.75
CA ALA A 77 1.11 31.67 3.11
C ALA A 77 2.18 30.56 3.08
N VAL A 78 3.42 30.94 3.38
CA VAL A 78 4.63 30.08 3.36
C VAL A 78 4.54 28.84 4.28
N PHE A 79 3.54 28.77 5.15
CA PHE A 79 3.38 27.79 6.21
C PHE A 79 2.31 26.71 5.97
N ALA A 80 1.53 26.76 4.89
CA ALA A 80 0.48 25.76 4.60
C ALA A 80 0.87 24.83 3.43
N ARG A 81 0.96 23.53 3.69
CA ARG A 81 1.33 22.51 2.68
C ARG A 81 0.12 21.90 1.95
N SER A 82 -1.05 21.88 2.59
CA SER A 82 -2.32 21.42 2.01
C SER A 82 -3.53 21.89 2.85
N GLY A 83 -4.70 22.02 2.21
CA GLY A 83 -5.96 22.37 2.89
C GLY A 83 -6.62 21.16 3.56
N PHE A 84 -7.40 21.41 4.61
CA PHE A 84 -8.27 20.39 5.22
C PHE A 84 -9.56 20.24 4.43
N ARG A 85 -9.94 18.99 4.18
CA ARG A 85 -11.21 18.63 3.58
C ARG A 85 -11.94 17.71 4.54
N GLY A 86 -13.08 18.17 5.04
CA GLY A 86 -13.70 17.58 6.21
C GLY A 86 -14.93 18.36 6.65
N CYS A 87 -15.53 17.92 7.73
CA CYS A 87 -16.49 18.73 8.48
C CYS A 87 -15.84 19.25 9.75
N LEU A 88 -16.17 20.50 10.10
CA LEU A 88 -15.88 21.09 11.39
C LEU A 88 -17.21 21.46 12.03
N ALA A 89 -17.32 21.26 13.33
CA ALA A 89 -18.49 21.66 14.12
C ALA A 89 -18.02 22.13 15.49
N SER A 90 -18.89 22.87 16.19
CA SER A 90 -18.68 23.28 17.58
C SER A 90 -17.37 24.03 17.83
N LEU A 91 -16.92 24.85 16.87
CA LEU A 91 -15.71 25.67 17.05
C LEU A 91 -15.95 26.69 18.16
N ARG A 92 -15.07 26.65 19.18
CA ARG A 92 -15.02 27.62 20.27
C ARG A 92 -13.62 28.18 20.37
N ILE A 93 -13.50 29.50 20.50
CA ILE A 93 -12.23 30.19 20.75
C ILE A 93 -12.38 30.93 22.06
N ASN A 94 -11.56 30.60 23.06
CA ASN A 94 -11.66 31.15 24.42
C ASN A 94 -13.08 31.04 24.98
N ASP A 95 -13.70 29.86 24.85
CA ASP A 95 -15.11 29.56 25.21
C ASP A 95 -16.21 30.31 24.45
N HIS A 96 -15.86 31.26 23.58
CA HIS A 96 -16.81 31.90 22.68
C HIS A 96 -17.09 31.01 21.46
N PRO A 97 -18.36 30.65 21.20
CA PRO A 97 -18.73 29.95 19.97
C PRO A 97 -18.47 30.85 18.76
N VAL A 98 -17.98 30.25 17.67
CA VAL A 98 -17.75 30.94 16.39
C VAL A 98 -18.50 30.20 15.29
N ASP A 99 -19.34 30.90 14.54
CA ASP A 99 -19.96 30.37 13.34
C ASP A 99 -19.02 30.59 12.16
N ILE A 100 -18.34 29.52 11.73
CA ILE A 100 -17.35 29.56 10.63
C ILE A 100 -17.97 30.10 9.33
N ILE A 101 -19.28 29.97 9.13
CA ILE A 101 -19.94 30.38 7.91
C ILE A 101 -20.46 31.80 8.00
N ASP A 102 -20.89 32.28 9.15
CA ASP A 102 -21.36 33.67 9.27
C ASP A 102 -20.23 34.64 9.63
N ASP A 103 -19.30 34.24 10.49
CA ASP A 103 -18.27 35.12 11.08
C ASP A 103 -17.01 35.27 10.20
N CYS A 104 -16.87 34.51 9.10
CA CYS A 104 -15.68 34.58 8.24
C CYS A 104 -15.78 35.66 7.14
N ASP A 105 -14.70 36.42 6.97
CA ASP A 105 -14.57 37.44 5.91
C ASP A 105 -14.49 36.84 4.49
N VAL A 106 -13.83 35.68 4.34
CA VAL A 106 -13.58 35.03 3.04
C VAL A 106 -13.91 33.54 3.13
N LYS A 107 -14.71 33.06 2.17
CA LYS A 107 -15.17 31.66 2.09
C LYS A 107 -14.90 31.12 0.70
N LYS A 108 -14.36 29.91 0.62
CA LYS A 108 -14.14 29.18 -0.64
C LYS A 108 -14.43 27.71 -0.44
N ASP A 109 -15.35 27.16 -1.24
CA ASP A 109 -15.73 25.74 -1.22
C ASP A 109 -16.22 25.23 0.16
N VAL A 110 -16.88 26.11 0.94
CA VAL A 110 -17.47 25.82 2.26
C VAL A 110 -19.00 25.87 2.15
N VAL A 111 -19.69 24.91 2.77
CA VAL A 111 -21.17 24.88 2.87
C VAL A 111 -21.64 24.54 4.26
N ARG A 112 -22.89 24.93 4.59
CA ARG A 112 -23.57 24.52 5.81
C ARG A 112 -23.90 23.03 5.77
N GLY A 113 -23.70 22.36 6.90
CA GLY A 113 -24.05 20.95 7.11
C GLY A 113 -22.92 19.96 6.78
N CYS A 114 -23.09 18.73 7.25
CA CYS A 114 -22.14 17.62 7.11
C CYS A 114 -22.85 16.30 6.74
N SER A 115 -23.90 16.38 5.92
CA SER A 115 -24.65 15.18 5.52
C SER A 115 -24.15 14.68 4.17
N GLY A 116 -23.44 13.56 4.17
CA GLY A 116 -23.24 12.78 2.95
C GLY A 116 -24.59 12.29 2.45
N SER A 117 -24.85 12.44 1.16
CA SER A 117 -26.06 11.94 0.52
C SER A 117 -26.19 10.43 0.78
N SER A 118 -27.01 10.06 1.76
CA SER A 118 -27.64 8.76 1.74
C SER A 118 -28.63 8.80 0.57
N SER A 119 -28.26 8.21 -0.56
CA SER A 119 -29.19 7.95 -1.64
C SER A 119 -30.15 6.83 -1.21
N TYR A 120 -31.03 7.12 -0.25
CA TYR A 120 -32.39 6.60 -0.31
C TYR A 120 -33.18 7.67 -1.04
N SER A 121 -33.42 7.41 -2.33
CA SER A 121 -34.32 8.18 -3.18
C SER A 121 -35.70 8.30 -2.52
N LEU A 122 -36.00 9.45 -1.92
CA LEU A 122 -37.38 9.88 -1.71
C LEU A 122 -37.83 10.62 -2.98
N PRO A 123 -39.08 10.43 -3.43
CA PRO A 123 -39.53 10.95 -4.70
C PRO A 123 -39.58 12.48 -4.65
N ALA A 124 -39.01 13.08 -5.69
CA ALA A 124 -38.90 14.52 -5.87
C ALA A 124 -40.28 15.19 -5.87
N ARG A 125 -40.57 15.98 -4.83
CA ARG A 125 -41.58 17.05 -4.92
C ARG A 125 -40.89 18.41 -4.83
N LYS A 126 -40.80 19.04 -6.00
CA LYS A 126 -40.69 20.49 -6.26
C LYS A 126 -39.88 21.29 -5.22
N VAL A 127 -38.58 21.37 -5.46
CA VAL A 127 -37.79 22.57 -5.11
C VAL A 127 -37.14 23.05 -6.40
N LEU A 128 -37.41 24.30 -6.75
CA LEU A 128 -36.83 25.00 -7.89
C LEU A 128 -35.35 25.28 -7.54
N GLU A 129 -34.45 24.89 -8.45
CA GLU A 129 -32.98 25.02 -8.42
C GLU A 129 -32.17 24.04 -7.54
N PRO A 130 -31.41 23.11 -8.13
CA PRO A 130 -30.47 22.27 -7.38
C PRO A 130 -29.11 22.97 -7.31
N LEU A 131 -28.85 23.70 -6.22
CA LEU A 131 -27.48 23.91 -5.77
C LEU A 131 -26.95 22.55 -5.27
N ASN A 132 -26.49 21.71 -6.20
CA ASN A 132 -25.86 20.43 -5.92
C ASN A 132 -24.49 20.62 -5.28
N PHE A 133 -24.45 21.02 -4.00
CA PHE A 133 -23.24 21.00 -3.20
C PHE A 133 -23.39 19.95 -2.10
N HIS A 134 -22.96 18.73 -2.40
CA HIS A 134 -23.05 17.59 -1.49
C HIS A 134 -22.06 17.73 -0.32
N SER A 135 -22.57 17.76 0.92
CA SER A 135 -21.81 17.98 2.16
C SER A 135 -21.34 16.68 2.86
N GLY A 136 -20.98 15.66 2.08
CA GLY A 136 -20.31 14.44 2.56
C GLY A 136 -20.07 13.41 1.45
N PRO A 137 -19.49 12.23 1.76
CA PRO A 137 -19.10 11.25 0.75
C PRO A 137 -20.30 10.75 -0.06
N LEU A 138 -20.32 11.12 -1.35
CA LEU A 138 -21.29 10.67 -2.36
C LEU A 138 -21.29 9.15 -2.56
N ALA A 139 -20.16 8.49 -2.30
CA ALA A 139 -20.01 7.05 -2.36
C ALA A 139 -19.36 6.54 -1.06
N ARG A 140 -19.94 5.50 -0.47
CA ARG A 140 -19.40 4.82 0.70
C ARG A 140 -18.93 3.42 0.37
N CYS A 141 -17.91 2.95 1.07
CA CYS A 141 -17.54 1.54 1.00
C CYS A 141 -18.70 0.66 1.48
N SER A 142 -19.08 -0.30 0.64
CA SER A 142 -20.12 -1.29 0.90
C SER A 142 -19.64 -2.68 0.45
N PRO A 143 -20.24 -3.78 0.94
CA PRO A 143 -20.04 -5.10 0.36
C PRO A 143 -20.43 -5.08 -1.12
N GLY A 144 -19.46 -5.22 -2.03
CA GLY A 144 -19.65 -5.10 -3.48
C GLY A 144 -19.15 -3.79 -4.11
N ALA A 145 -18.67 -2.83 -3.32
CA ALA A 145 -18.03 -1.62 -3.83
C ALA A 145 -16.79 -1.92 -4.70
N CYS A 146 -16.10 -3.02 -4.39
CA CYS A 146 -14.96 -3.55 -5.14
C CYS A 146 -15.24 -5.02 -5.50
N SER A 147 -14.94 -5.40 -6.74
CA SER A 147 -15.01 -6.77 -7.24
C SER A 147 -13.86 -7.62 -6.72
N ASN A 148 -13.96 -8.95 -6.88
CA ASN A 148 -12.87 -9.91 -6.67
C ASN A 148 -12.13 -9.78 -5.32
N ARG A 149 -12.88 -9.46 -4.25
CA ARG A 149 -12.37 -9.24 -2.87
C ARG A 149 -11.38 -8.07 -2.76
N GLY A 150 -11.43 -7.11 -3.68
CA GLY A 150 -10.67 -5.86 -3.59
C GLY A 150 -11.00 -5.10 -2.31
N ARG A 151 -9.99 -4.46 -1.71
CA ARG A 151 -10.18 -3.69 -0.48
C ARG A 151 -10.73 -2.32 -0.82
N CYS A 152 -11.95 -2.02 -0.38
CA CYS A 152 -12.51 -0.69 -0.54
C CYS A 152 -11.84 0.30 0.43
N ILE A 153 -11.35 1.41 -0.12
CA ILE A 153 -10.75 2.52 0.58
C ILE A 153 -11.68 3.73 0.44
N GLN A 154 -12.20 4.19 1.58
CA GLN A 154 -13.05 5.37 1.64
C GLN A 154 -12.25 6.63 1.32
N GLN A 155 -12.74 7.44 0.37
CA GLN A 155 -12.27 8.80 0.11
C GLN A 155 -13.34 9.82 0.50
N TRP A 156 -13.01 11.12 0.45
CA TRP A 156 -13.95 12.17 0.87
C TRP A 156 -15.21 12.27 0.00
N ASN A 157 -15.09 12.16 -1.33
CA ASN A 157 -16.24 12.23 -2.26
C ASN A 157 -16.37 10.98 -3.14
N SER A 158 -15.54 9.96 -2.93
CA SER A 158 -15.48 8.77 -3.76
C SER A 158 -15.05 7.56 -2.95
N ILE A 159 -14.99 6.42 -3.62
CA ILE A 159 -14.32 5.22 -3.14
C ILE A 159 -13.17 4.90 -4.09
N ARG A 160 -12.15 4.21 -3.59
CA ARG A 160 -11.10 3.61 -4.39
C ARG A 160 -10.97 2.15 -4.00
N CYS A 161 -10.74 1.27 -4.97
CA CYS A 161 -10.43 -0.12 -4.67
C CYS A 161 -8.92 -0.35 -4.72
N ASP A 162 -8.41 -1.01 -3.69
CA ASP A 162 -7.07 -1.57 -3.68
C ASP A 162 -7.15 -3.03 -4.16
N CYS A 163 -6.68 -3.20 -5.39
CA CYS A 163 -6.66 -4.48 -6.09
C CYS A 163 -5.35 -5.24 -5.91
N THR A 164 -4.39 -4.71 -5.15
CA THR A 164 -3.07 -5.33 -4.96
C THR A 164 -3.20 -6.76 -4.41
N LEU A 165 -4.15 -7.01 -3.53
CA LEU A 165 -4.41 -8.34 -2.97
C LEU A 165 -5.39 -9.17 -3.83
N THR A 166 -5.61 -8.78 -5.09
CA THR A 166 -6.47 -9.47 -6.05
C THR A 166 -5.69 -9.83 -7.31
N ALA A 167 -6.05 -10.93 -7.98
CA ALA A 167 -5.50 -11.29 -9.29
C ALA A 167 -6.22 -10.54 -10.44
N HIS A 168 -6.65 -9.31 -10.17
CA HIS A 168 -7.51 -8.48 -11.02
C HIS A 168 -7.06 -7.02 -11.02
N ALA A 169 -7.48 -6.28 -12.04
CA ALA A 169 -7.14 -4.87 -12.27
C ALA A 169 -8.40 -4.00 -12.40
N GLY A 170 -8.21 -2.71 -12.69
CA GLY A 170 -9.28 -1.73 -12.85
C GLY A 170 -9.65 -0.99 -11.57
N ASP A 171 -10.37 0.12 -11.72
CA ASP A 171 -10.71 1.02 -10.61
C ASP A 171 -11.53 0.36 -9.49
N ARG A 172 -12.21 -0.75 -9.82
CA ARG A 172 -12.98 -1.58 -8.89
C ARG A 172 -12.57 -3.05 -8.92
N CYS A 173 -11.37 -3.38 -9.38
CA CYS A 173 -10.86 -4.74 -9.45
C CYS A 173 -11.70 -5.68 -10.33
N GLN A 174 -12.40 -5.13 -11.34
CA GLN A 174 -13.29 -5.88 -12.23
C GLN A 174 -12.61 -6.40 -13.49
N ASP A 175 -11.48 -5.80 -13.87
CA ASP A 175 -10.78 -6.13 -15.11
C ASP A 175 -9.86 -7.33 -14.91
N ALA A 176 -9.54 -8.03 -16.00
CA ALA A 176 -8.54 -9.08 -15.97
C ALA A 176 -7.15 -8.46 -15.70
N ALA A 177 -6.35 -9.12 -14.85
CA ALA A 177 -4.97 -8.70 -14.63
C ALA A 177 -4.08 -9.01 -15.83
N THR A 178 -2.97 -8.27 -15.95
CA THR A 178 -1.99 -8.47 -17.03
C THR A 178 -1.47 -9.89 -17.02
N THR A 179 -1.53 -10.53 -18.18
CA THR A 179 -1.10 -11.91 -18.41
C THR A 179 0.09 -11.94 -19.34
N ALA A 180 1.07 -12.81 -19.05
CA ALA A 180 2.25 -13.06 -19.87
C ALA A 180 2.39 -14.56 -20.15
N SER A 181 2.68 -14.91 -21.41
CA SER A 181 2.99 -16.29 -21.81
C SER A 181 4.50 -16.53 -21.83
N PHE A 182 4.94 -17.51 -21.06
CA PHE A 182 6.33 -17.96 -20.97
C PHE A 182 6.50 -19.20 -21.86
N SER A 183 7.50 -19.17 -22.73
CA SER A 183 7.97 -20.36 -23.47
C SER A 183 9.39 -20.64 -23.01
N ALA A 184 9.61 -21.78 -22.36
CA ALA A 184 10.91 -22.13 -21.81
C ALA A 184 12.00 -22.22 -22.92
N PRO A 185 13.21 -21.66 -22.72
CA PRO A 185 13.68 -20.88 -21.58
C PRO A 185 13.35 -19.38 -21.72
N SER A 186 12.46 -18.85 -20.86
CA SER A 186 12.18 -17.42 -20.77
C SER A 186 12.03 -17.00 -19.31
N THR A 187 12.39 -15.75 -19.01
CA THR A 187 12.18 -15.16 -17.68
C THR A 187 11.97 -13.66 -17.79
N ILE A 188 11.13 -13.12 -16.92
CA ILE A 188 10.98 -11.67 -16.68
C ILE A 188 11.51 -11.42 -15.29
N PHE A 189 12.37 -10.43 -15.10
CA PHE A 189 12.83 -10.08 -13.76
C PHE A 189 12.85 -8.58 -13.52
N PHE A 190 12.52 -8.23 -12.27
CA PHE A 190 12.56 -6.87 -11.73
C PHE A 190 13.78 -6.75 -10.80
N GLU A 191 14.66 -5.79 -11.08
CA GLU A 191 15.82 -5.50 -10.24
C GLU A 191 15.64 -4.21 -9.45
N TYR A 192 15.85 -4.30 -8.13
CA TYR A 192 15.93 -3.13 -7.27
C TYR A 192 17.28 -2.42 -7.46
N PRO A 193 17.28 -1.08 -7.59
CA PRO A 193 18.48 -0.26 -7.49
C PRO A 193 19.14 -0.49 -6.13
N LEU A 194 20.45 -0.31 -6.06
CA LEU A 194 21.23 -0.52 -4.84
C LEU A 194 20.68 0.22 -3.62
N SER A 195 20.16 1.44 -3.79
CA SER A 195 19.63 2.27 -2.69
C SER A 195 18.28 1.79 -2.14
N ASP A 196 17.53 1.02 -2.93
CA ASP A 196 16.11 0.74 -2.66
C ASP A 196 15.87 -0.75 -2.41
N ARG A 197 16.93 -1.55 -2.24
CA ARG A 197 16.85 -2.99 -1.95
C ARG A 197 16.21 -3.22 -0.59
N PRO A 198 15.00 -3.80 -0.52
CA PRO A 198 14.31 -3.94 0.75
C PRO A 198 14.87 -5.11 1.57
N SER A 199 14.86 -4.95 2.88
CA SER A 199 14.98 -6.03 3.86
C SER A 199 13.66 -6.15 4.60
N THR A 200 12.94 -7.26 4.43
CA THR A 200 11.56 -7.40 4.93
C THR A 200 11.46 -8.51 5.95
N SER A 201 10.61 -8.33 6.97
CA SER A 201 10.16 -9.40 7.86
C SER A 201 8.76 -9.90 7.52
N ARG A 202 8.08 -9.28 6.56
CA ARG A 202 6.78 -9.73 6.05
C ARG A 202 6.76 -9.57 4.54
N ASP A 203 6.32 -10.60 3.85
CA ASP A 203 6.14 -10.57 2.40
C ASP A 203 4.75 -11.07 2.01
N TYR A 204 4.20 -10.47 0.97
CA TYR A 204 2.95 -10.86 0.36
C TYR A 204 3.18 -11.11 -1.13
N MET A 205 2.78 -12.30 -1.59
CA MET A 205 2.87 -12.70 -2.99
C MET A 205 1.51 -13.21 -3.44
N LEU A 206 1.07 -12.72 -4.60
CA LEU A 206 -0.17 -13.15 -5.23
C LEU A 206 0.03 -13.20 -6.74
N PHE A 207 -0.33 -14.31 -7.34
CA PHE A 207 -0.34 -14.44 -8.79
C PHE A 207 -1.26 -15.58 -9.20
N ALA A 208 -1.65 -15.61 -10.47
CA ALA A 208 -2.27 -16.78 -11.06
C ALA A 208 -1.36 -17.37 -12.14
N PHE A 209 -1.44 -18.67 -12.36
CA PHE A 209 -0.75 -19.32 -13.47
C PHE A 209 -1.59 -20.43 -14.09
N ARG A 210 -1.21 -20.84 -15.29
CA ARG A 210 -1.77 -21.99 -16.03
C ARG A 210 -0.62 -22.72 -16.72
N THR A 211 -0.54 -24.04 -16.55
CA THR A 211 0.47 -24.87 -17.23
C THR A 211 0.02 -26.33 -17.29
N ASN A 212 0.61 -27.08 -18.22
CA ASN A 212 0.56 -28.55 -18.28
C ASN A 212 1.93 -29.18 -17.96
N ARG A 213 2.92 -28.37 -17.53
CA ARG A 213 4.25 -28.87 -17.16
C ARG A 213 4.28 -29.19 -15.66
N PRO A 214 4.79 -30.36 -15.27
CA PRO A 214 4.83 -30.76 -13.86
C PRO A 214 5.94 -30.05 -13.07
N SER A 215 6.89 -29.39 -13.74
CA SER A 215 8.02 -28.72 -13.10
C SER A 215 8.35 -27.37 -13.74
N GLY A 216 8.89 -26.46 -12.93
CA GLY A 216 9.33 -25.14 -13.36
C GLY A 216 9.23 -24.10 -12.24
N VAL A 217 10.14 -23.13 -12.25
CA VAL A 217 10.14 -22.03 -11.27
C VAL A 217 9.13 -20.96 -11.68
N LEU A 218 8.22 -20.66 -10.77
CA LEU A 218 7.20 -19.64 -10.99
C LEU A 218 7.72 -18.25 -10.59
N LEU A 219 8.29 -18.14 -9.39
CA LEU A 219 8.82 -16.90 -8.83
C LEU A 219 10.07 -17.19 -8.00
N SER A 220 11.13 -16.40 -8.16
CA SER A 220 12.36 -16.50 -7.37
C SER A 220 12.84 -15.12 -6.93
N VAL A 221 13.10 -14.97 -5.63
CA VAL A 221 13.67 -13.76 -5.03
C VAL A 221 15.14 -13.99 -4.71
N ASP A 222 16.00 -13.21 -5.38
CA ASP A 222 17.44 -13.21 -5.12
C ASP A 222 17.78 -12.09 -4.12
N CYS A 223 18.58 -12.44 -3.13
CA CYS A 223 19.09 -11.51 -2.11
C CYS A 223 20.58 -11.29 -2.29
N ALA A 224 21.05 -10.09 -1.94
CA ALA A 224 22.47 -9.75 -2.00
C ALA A 224 23.28 -10.42 -0.87
N VAL A 225 22.61 -10.83 0.20
CA VAL A 225 23.19 -11.69 1.24
C VAL A 225 23.19 -13.13 0.73
N ASP A 226 24.36 -13.78 0.73
CA ASP A 226 24.63 -15.00 -0.05
C ASP A 226 23.72 -16.20 0.28
N GLN A 227 23.12 -16.25 1.47
CA GLN A 227 22.27 -17.36 1.90
C GLN A 227 20.76 -17.10 1.73
N ASP A 228 20.35 -15.84 1.71
CA ASP A 228 18.94 -15.48 1.73
C ASP A 228 18.30 -15.69 0.35
N TYR A 229 17.16 -16.37 0.30
CA TYR A 229 16.39 -16.54 -0.92
C TYR A 229 14.96 -16.98 -0.63
N PHE A 230 14.08 -16.80 -1.61
CA PHE A 230 12.72 -17.32 -1.57
C PHE A 230 12.29 -17.76 -2.96
N THR A 231 11.95 -19.02 -3.16
CA THR A 231 11.61 -19.58 -4.47
C THR A 231 10.31 -20.37 -4.39
N VAL A 232 9.40 -20.08 -5.33
CA VAL A 232 8.13 -20.77 -5.55
C VAL A 232 8.21 -21.51 -6.87
N PHE A 233 7.98 -22.81 -6.84
CA PHE A 233 8.19 -23.69 -7.99
C PHE A 233 7.18 -24.82 -8.04
N LEU A 234 7.05 -25.42 -9.22
CA LEU A 234 6.37 -26.68 -9.43
C LEU A 234 7.38 -27.81 -9.42
N ASP A 235 7.02 -28.91 -8.78
CA ASP A 235 7.74 -30.16 -8.84
C ASP A 235 6.76 -31.33 -8.71
N GLU A 236 6.86 -32.29 -9.63
CA GLU A 236 5.90 -33.38 -9.86
C GLU A 236 4.41 -32.96 -9.97
N GLY A 237 4.17 -31.72 -10.42
CA GLY A 237 2.85 -31.11 -10.55
C GLY A 237 2.33 -30.47 -9.27
N PHE A 238 3.08 -30.53 -8.17
CA PHE A 238 2.74 -29.90 -6.90
C PHE A 238 3.40 -28.53 -6.75
N LEU A 239 2.66 -27.59 -6.18
CA LEU A 239 3.20 -26.28 -5.82
C LEU A 239 4.05 -26.37 -4.56
N GLN A 240 5.30 -25.93 -4.63
CA GLN A 240 6.26 -25.99 -3.54
C GLN A 240 6.95 -24.64 -3.35
N VAL A 241 7.46 -24.43 -2.13
CA VAL A 241 8.17 -23.23 -1.72
C VAL A 241 9.41 -23.64 -0.94
N LYS A 242 10.57 -23.11 -1.33
CA LYS A 242 11.82 -23.19 -0.58
C LYS A 242 12.32 -21.79 -0.26
N TYR A 243 12.78 -21.58 0.96
CA TYR A 243 13.33 -20.29 1.38
C TYR A 243 14.36 -20.45 2.50
N ASN A 244 15.26 -19.47 2.58
CA ASN A 244 16.24 -19.33 3.65
C ASN A 244 16.33 -17.85 4.03
N LEU A 245 16.34 -17.55 5.33
CA LEU A 245 16.42 -16.20 5.92
C LEU A 245 17.78 -15.94 6.61
N GLY A 246 18.76 -16.80 6.32
CA GLY A 246 20.13 -16.74 6.83
C GLY A 246 20.47 -17.79 7.89
N SER A 247 19.49 -18.59 8.34
CA SER A 247 19.68 -19.69 9.30
C SER A 247 19.84 -21.02 8.58
N ARG A 248 18.74 -21.53 8.01
CA ARG A 248 18.67 -22.81 7.30
C ARG A 248 17.57 -22.78 6.25
N GLU A 249 17.60 -23.76 5.37
CA GLU A 249 16.55 -23.95 4.39
C GLU A 249 15.27 -24.49 5.02
N HIS A 250 14.15 -23.93 4.58
CA HIS A 250 12.81 -24.40 4.86
C HIS A 250 12.12 -24.81 3.57
N HIS A 251 11.39 -25.92 3.62
CA HIS A 251 10.65 -26.47 2.49
C HIS A 251 9.21 -26.79 2.93
N LEU A 252 8.26 -26.32 2.13
CA LEU A 252 6.84 -26.60 2.27
C LEU A 252 6.19 -26.67 0.88
N GLY A 253 4.97 -27.19 0.80
CA GLY A 253 4.24 -27.26 -0.45
C GLY A 253 2.82 -27.76 -0.29
N HIS A 254 2.05 -27.67 -1.36
CA HIS A 254 0.68 -28.15 -1.47
C HIS A 254 0.62 -29.56 -2.04
N PHE A 255 1.17 -30.54 -1.32
CA PHE A 255 1.39 -31.93 -1.79
C PHE A 255 0.14 -32.80 -2.00
N ILE A 256 -1.06 -32.26 -1.80
CA ILE A 256 -2.32 -33.01 -1.96
C ILE A 256 -2.95 -32.78 -3.33
N HIS A 257 -2.72 -31.61 -3.93
CA HIS A 257 -3.41 -31.20 -5.15
C HIS A 257 -2.40 -30.78 -6.20
N LYS A 258 -2.46 -31.48 -7.33
CA LYS A 258 -1.72 -31.11 -8.52
C LYS A 258 -2.33 -29.89 -9.19
N VAL A 259 -1.48 -29.08 -9.82
CA VAL A 259 -1.82 -27.77 -10.41
C VAL A 259 -1.26 -27.63 -11.84
N ASP A 260 -0.84 -28.74 -12.45
CA ASP A 260 -0.36 -28.88 -13.82
C ASP A 260 -1.46 -29.42 -14.77
N ASP A 261 -2.72 -29.07 -14.52
CA ASP A 261 -3.89 -29.58 -15.26
C ASP A 261 -4.38 -28.67 -16.40
N ASP A 262 -3.53 -27.72 -16.84
CA ASP A 262 -3.82 -26.67 -17.83
C ASP A 262 -5.03 -25.77 -17.47
N LYS A 263 -5.38 -25.67 -16.18
CA LYS A 263 -6.34 -24.68 -15.69
C LYS A 263 -5.63 -23.55 -14.96
N LYS A 264 -6.36 -22.45 -14.80
CA LYS A 264 -5.89 -21.28 -14.07
C LYS A 264 -6.00 -21.54 -12.57
N HIS A 265 -4.87 -21.49 -11.87
CA HIS A 265 -4.78 -21.55 -10.41
C HIS A 265 -4.31 -20.22 -9.84
N THR A 266 -4.88 -19.80 -8.70
CA THR A 266 -4.49 -18.57 -7.97
C THR A 266 -3.70 -18.92 -6.72
N ILE A 267 -2.50 -18.38 -6.59
CA ILE A 267 -1.59 -18.65 -5.48
C ILE A 267 -1.49 -17.44 -4.56
N ARG A 268 -1.68 -17.66 -3.26
CA ARG A 268 -1.50 -16.66 -2.20
C ARG A 268 -0.45 -17.13 -1.22
N ILE A 269 0.60 -16.35 -1.07
CA ILE A 269 1.67 -16.59 -0.10
C ILE A 269 1.78 -15.38 0.81
N HIS A 270 1.75 -15.64 2.12
CA HIS A 270 2.01 -14.63 3.13
C HIS A 270 3.09 -15.13 4.08
N ARG A 271 4.24 -14.47 4.04
CA ARG A 271 5.33 -14.69 4.99
C ARG A 271 5.21 -13.64 6.09
N SER A 272 5.26 -14.07 7.35
CA SER A 272 5.44 -13.20 8.50
C SER A 272 6.49 -13.80 9.40
N GLU A 273 7.62 -13.12 9.50
CA GLU A 273 8.87 -13.62 10.09
C GLU A 273 9.27 -14.92 9.38
N ALA A 274 9.60 -15.97 10.12
CA ALA A 274 9.90 -17.27 9.55
C ALA A 274 8.63 -18.09 9.21
N ASN A 275 7.43 -17.61 9.53
CA ASN A 275 6.19 -18.35 9.25
C ASN A 275 5.71 -18.08 7.82
N VAL A 276 5.26 -19.13 7.13
CA VAL A 276 4.71 -19.03 5.76
C VAL A 276 3.31 -19.62 5.71
N THR A 277 2.37 -18.87 5.14
CA THR A 277 1.06 -19.37 4.76
C THR A 277 0.98 -19.49 3.24
N LEU A 278 0.62 -20.66 2.73
CA LEU A 278 0.48 -20.97 1.31
C LEU A 278 -0.96 -21.41 1.04
N GLN A 279 -1.64 -20.74 0.11
CA GLN A 279 -2.99 -21.09 -0.31
C GLN A 279 -3.07 -21.19 -1.84
N VAL A 280 -3.72 -22.25 -2.31
CA VAL A 280 -4.03 -22.49 -3.72
C VAL A 280 -5.54 -22.36 -3.90
N ASP A 281 -5.97 -21.50 -4.81
CA ASP A 281 -7.37 -21.19 -5.10
C ASP A 281 -8.14 -20.79 -3.82
N ASP A 282 -9.32 -21.39 -3.59
CA ASP A 282 -10.11 -21.24 -2.37
C ASP A 282 -9.94 -22.46 -1.42
N ARG A 283 -8.87 -23.24 -1.58
CA ARG A 283 -8.58 -24.40 -0.71
C ARG A 283 -8.08 -23.94 0.67
N PRO A 284 -8.13 -24.82 1.69
CA PRO A 284 -7.56 -24.51 3.01
C PRO A 284 -6.07 -24.15 2.91
N ALA A 285 -5.68 -23.08 3.59
CA ALA A 285 -4.30 -22.62 3.57
C ALA A 285 -3.37 -23.51 4.41
N ILE A 286 -2.23 -23.87 3.84
CA ILE A 286 -1.14 -24.57 4.54
C ILE A 286 -0.37 -23.53 5.35
N ARG A 287 -0.19 -23.79 6.65
CA ARG A 287 0.52 -22.90 7.57
C ARG A 287 1.78 -23.60 8.08
N TYR A 288 2.92 -23.18 7.57
CA TYR A 288 4.22 -23.64 8.02
C TYR A 288 4.78 -22.72 9.11
N ARG A 289 5.21 -23.33 10.21
CA ARG A 289 5.90 -22.66 11.32
C ARG A 289 7.17 -23.44 11.64
N PRO A 290 8.36 -22.89 11.38
CA PRO A 290 9.62 -23.48 11.82
C PRO A 290 9.60 -23.81 13.31
N LYS A 291 10.25 -24.91 13.69
CA LYS A 291 10.52 -25.26 15.09
C LYS A 291 11.94 -24.79 15.42
N GLY A 292 12.10 -23.99 16.47
CA GLY A 292 13.40 -23.46 16.94
C GLY A 292 13.29 -22.01 17.41
N SER A 293 14.11 -21.60 18.39
CA SER A 293 14.16 -20.22 18.90
C SER A 293 15.08 -19.28 18.11
N ASP A 294 15.99 -19.84 17.30
CA ASP A 294 17.11 -19.10 16.73
C ASP A 294 16.89 -18.78 15.24
N GLU A 295 15.63 -18.80 14.78
CA GLU A 295 15.31 -18.51 13.39
C GLU A 295 15.45 -17.02 13.09
N LEU A 296 16.26 -16.70 12.08
CA LEU A 296 16.28 -15.36 11.51
C LEU A 296 14.96 -15.09 10.78
N VAL A 297 14.51 -13.84 10.82
CA VAL A 297 13.15 -13.46 10.40
C VAL A 297 13.11 -12.53 9.18
N THR A 298 14.27 -12.08 8.74
CA THR A 298 14.40 -11.05 7.70
C THR A 298 14.90 -11.66 6.41
N LEU A 299 14.26 -11.32 5.29
CA LEU A 299 14.75 -11.60 3.94
C LEU A 299 15.52 -10.37 3.48
N ASN A 300 16.86 -10.41 3.55
CA ASN A 300 17.70 -9.22 3.52
C ASN A 300 18.12 -8.79 2.13
N MET A 301 18.10 -7.47 1.86
CA MET A 301 18.71 -6.85 0.68
C MET A 301 18.27 -7.54 -0.62
N GLN A 302 16.96 -7.70 -0.79
CA GLN A 302 16.35 -8.28 -1.98
C GLN A 302 16.73 -7.41 -3.17
N TRP A 303 17.37 -8.00 -4.18
CA TRP A 303 17.86 -7.24 -5.32
C TRP A 303 17.17 -7.61 -6.62
N ARG A 304 16.60 -8.82 -6.72
CA ARG A 304 15.89 -9.26 -7.91
C ARG A 304 14.69 -10.14 -7.57
N VAL A 305 13.59 -9.92 -8.28
CA VAL A 305 12.44 -10.84 -8.33
C VAL A 305 12.32 -11.34 -9.76
N SER A 306 12.49 -12.64 -9.97
CA SER A 306 12.45 -13.31 -11.27
C SER A 306 11.19 -14.14 -11.40
N LEU A 307 10.57 -14.10 -12.57
CA LEU A 307 9.35 -14.82 -12.94
C LEU A 307 9.66 -15.78 -14.08
N GLY A 308 9.06 -16.97 -14.01
CA GLY A 308 9.16 -17.98 -15.07
C GLY A 308 10.52 -18.69 -15.17
N ALA A 309 11.51 -18.34 -14.35
CA ALA A 309 12.70 -19.15 -14.10
C ALA A 309 13.43 -18.64 -12.85
N ALA A 310 14.31 -19.48 -12.28
CA ALA A 310 15.32 -19.01 -11.35
C ALA A 310 16.59 -18.60 -12.10
N LEU A 311 17.34 -17.65 -11.53
CA LEU A 311 18.67 -17.25 -12.03
C LEU A 311 19.80 -17.69 -11.08
N ASN A 312 19.42 -18.49 -10.08
CA ASN A 312 20.28 -19.18 -9.14
C ASN A 312 19.83 -20.66 -9.04
N SER A 313 20.61 -21.51 -8.40
CA SER A 313 20.29 -22.93 -8.19
C SER A 313 20.02 -23.29 -6.73
N ARG A 314 19.61 -22.31 -5.90
CA ARG A 314 19.46 -22.49 -4.45
C ARG A 314 18.27 -23.36 -4.06
N HIS A 315 17.25 -23.47 -4.91
CA HIS A 315 16.09 -24.34 -4.67
C HIS A 315 16.36 -25.81 -5.00
N LEU A 316 17.44 -26.12 -5.73
CA LEU A 316 17.83 -27.48 -6.10
C LEU A 316 18.55 -28.16 -4.93
N ASP A 317 18.20 -29.42 -4.62
CA ASP A 317 18.86 -30.24 -3.59
C ASP A 317 20.27 -30.73 -3.97
N LEU A 318 20.95 -30.03 -4.88
CA LEU A 318 22.26 -30.43 -5.37
C LEU A 318 23.37 -30.00 -4.40
N THR A 319 24.11 -30.97 -3.88
CA THR A 319 25.39 -30.78 -3.17
C THR A 319 26.31 -29.84 -3.96
N PRO A 320 27.04 -28.92 -3.31
CA PRO A 320 27.75 -27.84 -3.99
C PRO A 320 28.95 -28.38 -4.79
N ARG A 321 28.74 -28.75 -6.05
CA ARG A 321 29.84 -28.86 -7.00
C ARG A 321 30.30 -27.45 -7.35
N ARG A 322 31.41 -27.02 -6.74
CA ARG A 322 32.21 -25.85 -7.10
C ARG A 322 32.65 -25.94 -8.57
N THR A 323 31.78 -25.61 -9.51
CA THR A 323 32.19 -25.34 -10.89
C THR A 323 32.38 -23.84 -11.07
N ARG A 324 33.60 -23.46 -11.44
CA ARG A 324 34.06 -22.08 -11.67
C ARG A 324 33.03 -21.25 -12.44
N ARG A 325 32.76 -20.05 -11.91
CA ARG A 325 31.97 -18.95 -12.47
C ARG A 325 32.20 -18.78 -13.98
N ARG A 326 31.18 -19.05 -14.80
CA ARG A 326 30.98 -18.36 -16.08
C ARG A 326 29.97 -17.24 -15.87
N LYS A 327 30.27 -16.05 -16.42
CA LYS A 327 29.49 -14.79 -16.32
C LYS A 327 28.17 -14.77 -17.12
N SER A 328 27.64 -15.91 -17.56
CA SER A 328 26.32 -15.97 -18.21
C SER A 328 25.24 -16.20 -17.16
N VAL A 329 24.20 -15.37 -17.16
CA VAL A 329 22.97 -15.63 -16.39
C VAL A 329 22.45 -17.00 -16.82
N LYS A 330 22.53 -17.98 -15.92
CA LYS A 330 22.03 -19.34 -16.19
C LYS A 330 20.57 -19.37 -15.77
N ILE A 331 19.68 -19.51 -16.74
CA ILE A 331 18.26 -19.82 -16.50
C ILE A 331 18.21 -21.23 -15.92
N VAL A 332 17.61 -21.37 -14.74
CA VAL A 332 17.44 -22.64 -14.00
C VAL A 332 15.94 -22.92 -13.89
N ASP A 333 15.56 -24.16 -14.23
CA ASP A 333 14.19 -24.68 -14.21
C ASP A 333 13.15 -23.71 -14.81
N PRO A 334 13.26 -23.39 -16.12
CA PRO A 334 12.33 -22.48 -16.76
C PRO A 334 10.91 -23.06 -16.77
N PHE A 335 9.95 -22.18 -16.53
CA PHE A 335 8.53 -22.42 -16.65
C PHE A 335 8.04 -22.25 -18.09
N ASP A 336 7.01 -23.02 -18.43
CA ASP A 336 6.29 -22.95 -19.70
C ASP A 336 4.79 -22.89 -19.38
N GLY A 337 4.09 -21.89 -19.89
CA GLY A 337 2.69 -21.62 -19.55
C GLY A 337 2.40 -20.14 -19.43
N GLU A 338 1.33 -19.79 -18.71
CA GLU A 338 0.89 -18.40 -18.54
C GLU A 338 0.95 -18.00 -17.07
N MET A 339 1.28 -16.72 -16.81
CA MET A 339 1.12 -16.09 -15.50
C MET A 339 0.31 -14.81 -15.63
N SER A 340 -0.53 -14.52 -14.63
CA SER A 340 -1.36 -13.32 -14.59
C SER A 340 -1.28 -12.61 -13.24
N GLY A 341 -1.30 -11.28 -13.25
CA GLY A 341 -1.48 -10.45 -12.05
C GLY A 341 -0.43 -10.68 -10.96
N VAL A 342 0.84 -10.78 -11.36
CA VAL A 342 1.93 -11.09 -10.44
C VAL A 342 2.24 -9.89 -9.55
N ASN A 343 1.83 -10.00 -8.29
CA ASN A 343 2.13 -9.06 -7.23
C ASN A 343 3.19 -9.63 -6.27
N TYR A 344 4.25 -8.85 -6.08
CA TYR A 344 5.21 -9.03 -4.99
C TYR A 344 5.29 -7.76 -4.14
N ASN A 345 4.84 -7.82 -2.88
CA ASN A 345 4.89 -6.71 -1.92
C ASN A 345 4.27 -5.38 -2.42
N GLY A 346 3.22 -5.46 -3.22
CA GLY A 346 2.53 -4.31 -3.83
C GLY A 346 3.05 -3.93 -5.22
N ILE A 347 4.10 -4.58 -5.71
CA ILE A 347 4.66 -4.37 -7.04
C ILE A 347 3.97 -5.33 -8.02
N MET A 348 3.19 -4.78 -8.96
CA MET A 348 2.56 -5.52 -10.05
C MET A 348 3.54 -5.71 -11.21
N ILE A 349 4.40 -6.73 -11.13
CA ILE A 349 5.59 -6.89 -12.00
C ILE A 349 5.19 -6.98 -13.49
N LEU A 350 4.12 -7.71 -13.83
CA LEU A 350 3.68 -7.85 -15.22
C LEU A 350 3.09 -6.55 -15.76
N ASP A 351 2.37 -5.77 -14.94
CA ASP A 351 1.82 -4.48 -15.34
C ASP A 351 2.95 -3.49 -15.67
N LEU A 352 4.03 -3.53 -14.88
CA LEU A 352 5.24 -2.73 -15.13
C LEU A 352 5.94 -3.17 -16.42
N HIS A 353 5.92 -4.46 -16.74
CA HIS A 353 6.45 -4.96 -18.00
C HIS A 353 5.66 -4.47 -19.21
N ALA A 354 4.34 -4.53 -19.12
CA ALA A 354 3.44 -4.13 -20.19
C ALA A 354 3.53 -2.63 -20.52
N GLN A 355 3.78 -1.79 -19.51
CA GLN A 355 3.84 -0.32 -19.67
C GLN A 355 5.12 0.20 -20.31
N GLY A 356 6.17 -0.63 -20.45
CA GLY A 356 7.52 -0.13 -20.70
C GLY A 356 7.98 0.80 -19.57
N ASN A 357 9.17 1.40 -19.66
CA ASN A 357 9.80 2.26 -18.63
C ASN A 357 9.02 3.55 -18.23
N SER A 358 7.70 3.61 -18.44
CA SER A 358 6.83 4.78 -18.30
C SER A 358 6.30 5.03 -16.87
N CYS A 359 6.73 4.31 -15.83
CA CYS A 359 6.27 4.63 -14.47
C CYS A 359 7.40 4.67 -13.44
N LYS A 360 7.35 5.68 -12.58
CA LYS A 360 8.30 6.07 -11.52
C LYS A 360 8.47 4.98 -10.45
N ILE A 361 9.05 3.84 -10.81
CA ILE A 361 9.62 2.86 -9.90
C ILE A 361 11.10 2.82 -10.22
N ARG A 362 11.94 3.10 -9.22
CA ARG A 362 13.39 2.98 -9.38
C ARG A 362 13.69 1.48 -9.44
N GLY A 363 14.01 0.96 -10.62
CA GLY A 363 14.33 -0.45 -10.86
C GLY A 363 14.42 -0.76 -12.35
N GLN A 364 15.20 -1.78 -12.73
CA GLN A 364 15.36 -2.19 -14.13
C GLN A 364 14.61 -3.50 -14.38
N LEU A 365 13.76 -3.49 -15.40
CA LEU A 365 13.01 -4.66 -15.82
C LEU A 365 13.61 -5.20 -17.11
N THR A 366 13.93 -6.49 -17.15
CA THR A 366 14.57 -7.13 -18.30
C THR A 366 13.90 -8.48 -18.59
N SER A 367 13.82 -8.83 -19.88
CA SER A 367 13.45 -10.17 -20.35
C SER A 367 14.61 -10.78 -21.15
N THR A 368 14.85 -12.07 -20.99
CA THR A 368 15.92 -12.80 -21.70
C THR A 368 15.47 -13.40 -23.04
N ALA A 369 14.17 -13.37 -23.37
CA ALA A 369 13.58 -13.95 -24.58
C ALA A 369 12.27 -13.24 -24.96
N PRO A 370 11.73 -13.39 -26.19
CA PRO A 370 10.43 -12.81 -26.54
C PRO A 370 9.31 -13.51 -25.77
N VAL A 371 8.84 -12.87 -24.69
CA VAL A 371 7.59 -13.20 -24.02
C VAL A 371 6.46 -12.84 -24.99
N LYS A 372 5.61 -13.81 -25.34
CA LYS A 372 4.50 -13.59 -26.27
C LYS A 372 3.27 -13.13 -25.50
N ASN A 373 2.47 -12.27 -26.14
CA ASN A 373 1.15 -11.81 -25.66
C ASN A 373 1.13 -11.30 -24.22
N ILE A 374 1.65 -10.09 -24.00
CA ILE A 374 1.40 -9.35 -22.76
C ILE A 374 0.09 -8.59 -22.94
N GLY A 375 -0.99 -9.11 -22.35
CA GLY A 375 -2.33 -8.55 -22.47
C GLY A 375 -2.90 -8.18 -21.11
N GLY A 376 -3.36 -6.94 -20.96
CA GLY A 376 -3.96 -6.41 -19.72
C GLY A 376 -4.10 -4.89 -19.79
N PRO A 377 -4.95 -4.27 -18.97
CA PRO A 377 -5.10 -2.83 -18.99
C PRO A 377 -3.88 -2.16 -18.31
N LEU A 378 -3.27 -1.18 -18.99
CA LEU A 378 -2.04 -0.50 -18.58
C LEU A 378 -2.34 0.54 -17.48
N PHE A 379 -1.89 0.33 -16.23
CA PHE A 379 -2.13 1.30 -15.15
C PHE A 379 -0.96 1.52 -14.17
N ALA A 380 -0.72 2.79 -13.85
CA ALA A 380 0.33 3.26 -12.95
C ALA A 380 0.03 2.93 -11.47
N SER A 381 0.89 2.13 -10.84
CA SER A 381 0.87 1.89 -9.39
C SER A 381 1.68 2.97 -8.65
N LYS A 382 1.08 3.66 -7.67
CA LYS A 382 1.80 4.57 -6.73
C LYS A 382 2.03 3.84 -5.41
N VAL A 383 3.31 3.66 -5.03
CA VAL A 383 3.75 3.17 -3.71
C VAL A 383 3.97 4.37 -2.78
N SER A 384 3.51 4.30 -1.53
CA SER A 384 3.69 5.35 -0.51
C SER A 384 4.66 4.90 0.59
N GLU A 385 5.70 5.70 0.85
CA GLU A 385 6.67 5.55 1.93
C GLU A 385 6.12 6.07 3.28
N ALA A 386 6.61 5.52 4.39
CA ALA A 386 6.30 5.93 5.77
C ALA A 386 7.60 6.17 6.57
N GLU A 387 7.60 7.20 7.42
CA GLU A 387 8.69 7.54 8.35
C GLU A 387 8.19 7.61 9.82
N PRO A 388 9.09 7.48 10.83
CA PRO A 388 8.74 7.30 12.24
C PRO A 388 8.75 8.59 13.10
N SER A 389 8.16 8.47 14.28
CA SER A 389 7.80 9.51 15.28
C SER A 389 8.74 9.60 16.49
N LEU A 390 8.72 10.71 17.26
CA LEU A 390 8.96 10.78 18.72
C LEU A 390 8.34 12.04 19.41
N ARG A 391 8.14 11.95 20.74
CA ARG A 391 7.22 12.61 21.75
C ARG A 391 7.65 14.00 22.31
N LEU A 392 6.93 14.83 23.11
CA LEU A 392 5.55 15.02 23.69
C LEU A 392 5.46 16.44 24.33
N SER A 393 4.27 17.06 24.34
CA SER A 393 3.66 17.73 25.52
C SER A 393 2.13 17.79 25.32
N ARG A 394 1.33 17.70 26.37
CA ARG A 394 -0.01 17.04 26.38
C ARG A 394 -1.05 17.57 25.38
N LEU A 395 -1.73 16.64 24.69
CA LEU A 395 -2.89 16.84 23.82
C LEU A 395 -3.94 15.76 24.15
N ALA A 396 -5.21 16.11 24.26
CA ALA A 396 -6.33 15.18 24.49
C ALA A 396 -7.19 15.08 23.22
N VAL A 397 -7.47 13.84 22.81
CA VAL A 397 -8.37 13.51 21.69
C VAL A 397 -9.33 12.45 22.19
N SER A 398 -10.63 12.69 22.04
CA SER A 398 -11.67 11.72 22.35
C SER A 398 -12.61 11.54 21.15
N GLN A 399 -13.18 10.34 21.04
CA GLN A 399 -14.33 10.09 20.18
C GLN A 399 -15.61 10.64 20.78
#